data_AF-A0A5J5TAR8-F1
#
_entry.id   AF-A0A5J5TAR8-F1
#
_cell.length_a   1.000
_cell.length_b   1.000
_cell.length_c   1.000
_cell.angle_alpha   90.00
_cell.angle_beta   90.00
_cell.angle_gamma   90.00
#
_symmetry.space_group_name_H-M   'P 1'
#
loop_
_entity.id
_entity.type
_entity.pdbx_description
1 polymer ?
#
loop_
_entity_poly.entity_id
_entity_poly.type
_entity_poly.pdbx_seq_one_letter_code
_entity_poly.pdbx_strand_id
1 'polypeptide(L)'
;MRCSSSPLYNHTLVFFFLKLDPYLTSHLCRSSGNPSQIYRMALSTNMAASLVLFSLLLLHFTQAEELMSIDGAPSPSPQAQPIDCGVACEGRCRLSKRPNLCKRSCGSCCHRCKCVPPGTSGNYEACPCYANLTTRKNVRKCP
;
A
#
# COMPACT_ATOMS: atom_id res chain seq x y z
N MET A 1 36.14 -39.26 20.53
CA MET A 1 35.46 -40.35 19.80
C MET A 1 34.86 -39.80 18.51
N ARG A 2 34.68 -40.63 17.47
CA ARG A 2 34.12 -40.20 16.17
C ARG A 2 32.60 -40.30 16.18
N CYS A 3 31.91 -39.35 15.56
CA CYS A 3 30.54 -39.54 15.07
C CYS A 3 30.57 -39.59 13.54
N SER A 4 29.79 -40.51 12.97
CA SER A 4 29.81 -40.80 11.54
C SER A 4 28.91 -39.86 10.73
N SER A 5 29.12 -39.87 9.42
CA SER A 5 28.49 -39.02 8.40
C SER A 5 27.07 -39.47 7.99
N SER A 6 26.18 -38.48 7.81
CA SER A 6 25.29 -38.24 6.62
C SER A 6 24.34 -39.37 6.11
N PRO A 7 23.37 -39.08 5.22
CA PRO A 7 22.98 -37.82 4.55
C PRO A 7 21.51 -37.40 4.92
N LEU A 8 20.73 -36.56 4.23
CA LEU A 8 20.84 -35.68 3.03
C LEU A 8 19.84 -34.51 3.20
N TYR A 9 19.97 -33.43 2.42
CA TYR A 9 19.15 -32.19 2.41
C TYR A 9 19.14 -31.37 3.74
N ASN A 10 19.65 -30.13 3.80
CA ASN A 10 20.35 -29.33 2.80
C ASN A 10 21.28 -28.31 3.51
N HIS A 11 22.54 -28.15 3.08
CA HIS A 11 23.65 -27.73 3.97
C HIS A 11 24.16 -26.27 3.82
N THR A 12 23.49 -25.40 3.03
CA THR A 12 24.15 -24.17 2.52
C THR A 12 23.75 -22.85 3.20
N LEU A 13 22.59 -22.74 3.87
CA LEU A 13 22.12 -21.47 4.43
C LEU A 13 22.51 -21.22 5.91
N VAL A 14 22.72 -22.27 6.70
CA VAL A 14 23.15 -22.18 8.11
C VAL A 14 24.55 -21.53 8.23
N PHE A 15 25.38 -21.66 7.21
CA PHE A 15 26.73 -21.09 7.17
C PHE A 15 26.79 -19.56 7.07
N PHE A 16 25.72 -18.90 6.64
CA PHE A 16 25.70 -17.43 6.51
C PHE A 16 25.33 -16.71 7.82
N PHE A 17 24.38 -17.25 8.60
CA PHE A 17 23.93 -16.59 9.83
C PHE A 17 24.96 -16.67 10.98
N LEU A 18 25.75 -17.73 11.06
CA LEU A 18 26.76 -17.92 12.12
C LEU A 18 28.05 -17.09 11.93
N LYS A 19 28.02 -16.04 11.11
CA LYS A 19 29.19 -15.19 10.80
C LYS A 19 29.07 -13.73 11.27
N LEU A 20 27.98 -13.35 11.95
CA LEU A 20 27.71 -11.95 12.30
C LEU A 20 27.75 -11.59 13.80
N ASP A 21 27.81 -12.56 14.73
CA ASP A 21 27.83 -12.29 16.17
C ASP A 21 29.10 -12.78 16.90
N PRO A 22 30.24 -12.07 16.78
CA PRO A 22 31.46 -12.37 17.55
C PRO A 22 31.36 -12.03 19.06
N TYR A 23 30.22 -11.55 19.54
CA TYR A 23 30.01 -11.12 20.93
C TYR A 23 29.56 -12.23 21.89
N LEU A 24 29.00 -13.35 21.40
CA LEU A 24 28.42 -14.37 22.29
C LEU A 24 29.48 -15.32 22.89
N THR A 25 30.66 -15.44 22.27
CA THR A 25 31.74 -16.33 22.72
C THR A 25 32.61 -15.75 23.83
N SER A 26 32.65 -14.43 24.02
CA SER A 26 33.49 -13.78 25.04
C SER A 26 32.83 -13.73 26.43
N HIS A 27 31.50 -13.70 26.53
CA HIS A 27 30.80 -13.62 27.81
C HIS A 27 30.76 -14.93 28.62
N LEU A 28 30.98 -16.09 27.99
CA LEU A 28 31.02 -17.38 28.68
C LEU A 28 32.29 -17.63 29.50
N CYS A 29 33.30 -16.76 29.43
CA CYS A 29 34.61 -17.00 30.03
C CYS A 29 34.87 -16.22 31.35
N ARG A 30 33.94 -15.37 31.82
CA ARG A 30 34.14 -14.58 33.06
C ARG A 30 32.85 -14.18 33.79
N SER A 31 32.11 -15.14 34.32
CA SER A 31 31.23 -14.88 35.48
C SER A 31 31.05 -16.11 36.36
N SER A 32 31.84 -16.18 37.44
CA SER A 32 31.46 -16.93 38.63
C SER A 32 30.40 -16.11 39.37
N GLY A 33 29.13 -16.48 39.28
CA GLY A 33 28.05 -15.71 39.88
C GLY A 33 26.65 -16.29 39.65
N ASN A 34 26.06 -16.81 40.72
CA ASN A 34 24.68 -17.30 40.91
C ASN A 34 23.66 -17.11 39.75
N PRO A 35 23.00 -18.19 39.27
CA PRO A 35 22.08 -18.14 38.12
C PRO A 35 20.82 -17.27 38.32
N SER A 36 20.49 -16.90 39.56
CA SER A 36 19.36 -16.03 39.89
C SER A 36 19.53 -14.56 39.48
N GLN A 37 20.77 -14.08 39.29
CA GLN A 37 21.03 -12.70 38.84
C GLN A 37 20.90 -12.55 37.31
N ILE A 38 21.29 -13.57 36.55
CA ILE A 38 21.24 -13.58 35.08
C ILE A 38 19.77 -13.45 34.61
N TYR A 39 18.86 -14.20 35.24
CA TYR A 39 17.43 -14.15 34.91
C TYR A 39 16.82 -12.77 35.20
N ARG A 40 17.23 -12.07 36.27
CA ARG A 40 16.74 -10.72 36.59
C ARG A 40 17.18 -9.68 35.56
N MET A 41 18.45 -9.70 35.15
CA MET A 41 18.93 -8.80 34.11
C MET A 41 18.27 -9.12 32.77
N ALA A 42 18.18 -10.40 32.38
CA ALA A 42 17.52 -10.82 31.14
C ALA A 42 16.02 -10.48 31.10
N LEU A 43 15.29 -10.59 32.22
CA LEU A 43 13.91 -10.11 32.31
C LEU A 43 13.86 -8.60 32.09
N SER A 44 14.69 -7.83 32.81
CA SER A 44 14.68 -6.36 32.70
C SER A 44 15.14 -5.83 31.34
N THR A 45 16.15 -6.42 30.70
CA THR A 45 16.63 -5.99 29.37
C THR A 45 15.67 -6.43 28.28
N ASN A 46 15.02 -7.59 28.37
CA ASN A 46 13.98 -7.98 27.41
C ASN A 46 12.74 -7.08 27.54
N MET A 47 12.34 -6.71 28.77
CA MET A 47 11.26 -5.75 29.00
C MET A 47 11.63 -4.36 28.47
N ALA A 48 12.83 -3.85 28.77
CA ALA A 48 13.31 -2.56 28.28
C ALA A 48 13.45 -2.53 26.75
N ALA A 49 14.03 -3.56 26.14
CA ALA A 49 14.12 -3.69 24.69
C ALA A 49 12.74 -3.75 24.03
N SER A 50 11.79 -4.48 24.61
CA SER A 50 10.40 -4.52 24.12
C SER A 50 9.72 -3.15 24.21
N LEU A 51 9.92 -2.41 25.31
CA LEU A 51 9.38 -1.05 25.48
C LEU A 51 10.00 -0.05 24.50
N VAL A 52 11.31 -0.13 24.25
CA VAL A 52 11.99 0.70 23.25
C VAL A 52 11.51 0.38 21.84
N LEU A 53 11.42 -0.91 21.48
CA LEU A 53 10.88 -1.33 20.18
C LEU A 53 9.43 -0.90 19.97
N PHE A 54 8.57 -1.02 20.99
CA PHE A 54 7.18 -0.55 20.93
C PHE A 54 7.10 0.97 20.80
N SER A 55 7.95 1.72 21.51
CA SER A 55 8.01 3.18 21.40
C SER A 55 8.47 3.65 20.02
N LEU A 56 9.44 2.97 19.42
CA LEU A 56 9.88 3.21 18.03
C LEU A 56 8.76 2.87 17.03
N LEU A 57 8.05 1.75 17.25
CA LEU A 57 6.92 1.35 16.41
C LEU A 57 5.82 2.42 16.41
N LEU A 58 5.44 2.93 17.60
CA LEU A 58 4.48 4.03 17.75
C LEU A 58 4.95 5.29 17.02
N LEU A 59 6.24 5.65 17.11
CA LEU A 59 6.79 6.82 16.41
C LEU A 59 6.58 6.72 14.89
N HIS A 60 6.79 5.54 14.30
CA HIS A 60 6.53 5.30 12.87
C HIS A 60 5.05 5.45 12.49
N PHE A 61 4.11 5.04 13.35
CA PHE A 61 2.68 5.23 13.08
C PHE A 61 2.23 6.70 13.07
N THR A 62 2.90 7.58 13.83
CA THR A 62 2.52 9.02 13.87
C THR A 62 2.75 9.77 12.55
N GLN A 63 3.57 9.24 11.63
CA GLN A 63 3.83 9.88 10.33
C GLN A 63 2.80 9.51 9.24
N ALA A 64 1.76 8.74 9.57
CA ALA A 64 0.65 8.40 8.67
C ALA A 64 -0.63 9.23 8.91
N GLU A 65 -0.67 10.07 9.94
CA GLU A 65 -1.84 10.89 10.32
C GLU A 65 -1.87 12.24 9.56
N GLU A 66 -1.89 12.18 8.22
CA GLU A 66 -2.46 13.27 7.42
C GLU A 66 -3.34 12.70 6.30
N LEU A 67 -4.55 12.25 6.67
CA LEU A 67 -5.82 12.78 6.12
C LEU A 67 -7.07 12.08 6.72
N MET A 68 -7.31 12.20 8.04
CA MET A 68 -8.67 12.06 8.58
C MET A 68 -9.39 13.42 8.56
N SER A 69 -9.59 13.95 7.35
CA SER A 69 -10.52 15.05 7.12
C SER A 69 -11.91 14.49 6.84
N ILE A 70 -12.73 14.35 7.89
CA ILE A 70 -14.18 14.24 7.72
C ILE A 70 -14.71 15.64 7.45
N ASP A 71 -14.57 16.09 6.21
CA ASP A 71 -15.38 17.16 5.65
C ASP A 71 -15.56 16.96 4.15
N GLY A 72 -16.80 17.10 3.69
CA GLY A 72 -17.18 16.85 2.30
C GLY A 72 -16.76 17.99 1.37
N ALA A 73 -15.48 18.06 0.99
CA ALA A 73 -14.96 18.98 -0.01
C ALA A 73 -14.15 18.23 -1.10
N PRO A 74 -14.07 18.74 -2.34
CA PRO A 74 -13.44 18.00 -3.43
C PRO A 74 -11.94 17.86 -3.22
N SER A 75 -11.43 16.63 -3.34
CA SER A 75 -10.01 16.37 -3.58
C SER A 75 -9.51 17.26 -4.73
N PRO A 76 -8.30 17.85 -4.65
CA PRO A 76 -7.79 18.73 -5.69
C PRO A 76 -7.56 17.94 -6.98
N SER A 77 -8.60 17.90 -7.82
CA SER A 77 -8.43 17.57 -9.22
C SER A 77 -7.34 18.48 -9.80
N PRO A 78 -6.37 17.94 -10.56
CA PRO A 78 -5.35 18.75 -11.20
C PRO A 78 -6.00 19.94 -11.91
N GLN A 79 -5.59 21.16 -11.53
CA GLN A 79 -6.29 22.39 -11.87
C GLN A 79 -6.64 22.39 -13.36
N ALA A 80 -7.94 22.44 -13.64
CA ALA A 80 -8.46 21.98 -14.91
C ALA A 80 -8.00 22.86 -16.06
N GLN A 81 -6.96 22.39 -16.78
CA GLN A 81 -6.82 22.70 -18.19
C GLN A 81 -8.18 22.42 -18.85
N PRO A 82 -8.75 23.35 -19.63
CA PRO A 82 -10.09 23.20 -20.17
C PRO A 82 -10.16 21.95 -21.06
N ILE A 83 -10.80 20.89 -20.55
CA ILE A 83 -10.93 19.64 -21.30
C ILE A 83 -11.80 19.85 -22.54
N ASP A 84 -11.26 19.54 -23.71
CA ASP A 84 -12.04 19.42 -24.93
C ASP A 84 -12.89 18.14 -24.85
N CYS A 85 -14.16 18.32 -24.49
CA CYS A 85 -15.13 17.23 -24.44
C CYS A 85 -15.36 16.56 -25.81
N GLY A 86 -15.12 17.25 -26.92
CA GLY A 86 -15.22 16.69 -28.27
C GLY A 86 -14.12 15.65 -28.51
N VAL A 87 -12.86 16.06 -28.34
CA VAL A 87 -11.69 15.18 -28.51
C VAL A 87 -11.69 14.05 -27.47
N ALA A 88 -12.01 14.35 -26.20
CA ALA A 88 -12.05 13.34 -25.16
C ALA A 88 -13.16 12.29 -25.40
N CYS A 89 -14.36 12.72 -25.79
CA CYS A 89 -15.43 11.79 -26.14
C CYS A 89 -15.22 11.06 -27.48
N GLU A 90 -14.43 11.61 -28.39
CA GLU A 90 -13.97 10.88 -29.58
C GLU A 90 -13.07 9.70 -29.20
N GLY A 91 -12.05 9.93 -28.37
CA GLY A 91 -11.22 8.86 -27.83
C GLY A 91 -12.04 7.79 -27.10
N ARG A 92 -12.96 8.21 -26.22
CA ARG A 92 -13.85 7.33 -25.45
C ARG A 92 -14.77 6.49 -26.34
N CYS A 93 -15.32 7.08 -27.39
CA CYS A 93 -16.33 6.42 -28.23
C CYS A 93 -15.78 5.73 -29.48
N ARG A 94 -14.45 5.73 -29.69
CA ARG A 94 -13.77 5.21 -30.90
C ARG A 94 -14.14 3.78 -31.28
N LEU A 95 -14.37 2.90 -30.30
CA LEU A 95 -14.74 1.49 -30.53
C LEU A 95 -16.24 1.21 -30.25
N SER A 96 -17.06 2.25 -30.08
CA SER A 96 -18.50 2.07 -29.85
C SER A 96 -19.21 1.68 -31.15
N LYS A 97 -20.05 0.64 -31.10
CA LYS A 97 -20.96 0.26 -32.19
C LYS A 97 -21.96 1.37 -32.60
N ARG A 98 -22.14 2.39 -31.76
CA ARG A 98 -23.03 3.54 -31.99
C ARG A 98 -22.31 4.85 -31.62
N PRO A 99 -21.30 5.27 -32.40
CA PRO A 99 -20.38 6.35 -32.00
C PRO A 99 -21.11 7.67 -31.76
N ASN A 100 -22.09 8.03 -32.59
CA ASN A 100 -22.85 9.28 -32.43
C ASN A 100 -23.70 9.30 -31.15
N LEU A 101 -24.30 8.16 -30.77
CA LEU A 101 -25.06 8.04 -29.53
C LEU A 101 -24.13 8.10 -28.31
N CYS A 102 -22.98 7.42 -28.39
CA CYS A 102 -21.94 7.45 -27.37
C CYS A 102 -21.37 8.87 -27.17
N LYS A 103 -21.00 9.56 -28.26
CA LYS A 103 -20.50 10.94 -28.19
C LYS A 103 -21.53 11.88 -27.55
N ARG A 104 -22.82 11.72 -27.86
CA ARG A 104 -23.92 12.51 -27.25
C ARG A 104 -24.07 12.27 -25.74
N SER A 105 -24.05 11.01 -25.28
CA SER A 105 -24.15 10.71 -23.84
C SER A 105 -22.88 11.13 -23.10
N CYS A 106 -21.70 10.79 -23.64
CA CYS A 106 -20.39 11.20 -23.12
C CYS A 106 -20.28 12.72 -22.98
N GLY A 107 -20.64 13.50 -24.01
CA GLY A 107 -20.59 14.97 -23.96
C GLY A 107 -21.46 15.54 -22.81
N SER A 108 -22.67 15.00 -22.62
CA SER A 108 -23.53 15.41 -21.49
C SER A 108 -22.95 15.10 -20.12
N CYS A 109 -22.09 14.08 -20.02
CA CYS A 109 -21.38 13.72 -18.79
C CYS A 109 -20.10 14.57 -18.62
N CYS A 110 -19.33 14.76 -19.69
CA CYS A 110 -18.13 15.59 -19.71
C CYS A 110 -18.45 17.05 -19.38
N HIS A 111 -19.50 17.65 -19.95
CA HIS A 111 -19.84 19.04 -19.62
C HIS A 111 -20.25 19.23 -18.14
N ARG A 112 -20.83 18.20 -17.50
CA ARG A 112 -21.21 18.21 -16.07
C ARG A 112 -20.02 17.92 -15.14
N CYS A 113 -19.19 16.93 -15.48
CA CYS A 113 -18.14 16.41 -14.61
C CYS A 113 -16.73 16.93 -14.94
N LYS A 114 -16.56 17.64 -16.06
CA LYS A 114 -15.28 18.13 -16.60
C LYS A 114 -14.18 17.06 -16.67
N CYS A 115 -14.58 15.81 -16.91
CA CYS A 115 -13.73 14.63 -16.86
C CYS A 115 -14.30 13.56 -17.80
N VAL A 116 -13.44 12.87 -18.56
CA VAL A 116 -13.77 11.68 -19.34
C VAL A 116 -12.70 10.63 -19.03
N PRO A 117 -13.07 9.43 -18.55
CA PRO A 117 -12.07 8.46 -18.13
C PRO A 117 -11.34 7.83 -19.33
N PRO A 118 -10.04 7.48 -19.18
CA PRO A 118 -9.18 7.09 -20.30
C PRO A 118 -9.62 5.77 -20.96
N GLY A 119 -9.20 5.56 -22.21
CA GLY A 119 -9.57 4.40 -23.01
C GLY A 119 -11.02 4.43 -23.49
N THR A 120 -11.48 3.32 -24.10
CA THR A 120 -12.80 3.22 -24.75
C THR A 120 -13.89 2.57 -23.88
N SER A 121 -13.50 1.99 -22.75
CA SER A 121 -14.39 1.27 -21.83
C SER A 121 -13.70 1.09 -20.49
N GLY A 122 -14.44 1.18 -19.38
CA GLY A 122 -13.86 1.02 -18.05
C GLY A 122 -13.25 2.33 -17.52
N ASN A 123 -12.27 2.16 -16.63
CA ASN A 123 -11.49 3.19 -15.95
C ASN A 123 -12.34 4.26 -15.23
N TYR A 124 -13.50 3.87 -14.70
CA TYR A 124 -14.48 4.81 -14.14
C TYR A 124 -14.00 5.46 -12.84
N GLU A 125 -13.10 4.80 -12.11
CA GLU A 125 -12.42 5.30 -10.92
C GLU A 125 -11.58 6.56 -11.21
N ALA A 126 -11.07 6.74 -12.43
CA ALA A 126 -10.38 7.98 -12.84
C ALA A 126 -11.30 9.21 -12.93
N CYS A 127 -12.62 9.03 -13.05
CA CYS A 127 -13.61 10.11 -13.06
C CYS A 127 -14.86 9.74 -12.22
N PRO A 128 -14.82 9.80 -10.87
CA PRO A 128 -15.93 9.35 -10.02
C PRO A 128 -17.27 10.04 -10.32
N CYS A 129 -17.27 11.33 -10.66
CA CYS A 129 -18.49 12.03 -11.11
C CYS A 129 -19.08 11.37 -12.36
N TYR A 130 -18.26 11.05 -13.37
CA TYR A 130 -18.70 10.41 -14.62
C TYR A 130 -19.25 9.00 -14.36
N ALA A 131 -18.62 8.26 -13.42
CA ALA A 131 -19.06 6.93 -12.99
C ALA A 131 -20.45 6.94 -12.34
N ASN A 132 -20.68 7.87 -11.41
CA ASN A 132 -21.84 7.90 -10.52
C ASN A 132 -23.11 8.49 -11.16
N LEU A 133 -23.03 9.02 -12.39
CA LEU A 133 -24.20 9.53 -13.11
C LEU A 133 -25.11 8.39 -13.58
N THR A 134 -26.32 8.33 -13.03
CA THR A 134 -27.37 7.38 -13.40
C THR A 134 -28.51 8.04 -14.17
N THR A 135 -29.31 7.21 -14.83
CA THR A 135 -30.60 7.57 -15.43
C THR A 135 -31.73 7.40 -14.42
N ARG A 136 -32.96 7.84 -14.75
CA ARG A 136 -34.16 7.61 -13.92
C ARG A 136 -34.49 6.12 -13.67
N LYS A 137 -33.84 5.19 -14.38
CA LYS A 137 -33.95 3.73 -14.19
C LYS A 137 -32.79 3.13 -13.39
N ASN A 138 -32.00 3.95 -12.68
CA ASN A 138 -30.78 3.58 -11.94
C ASN A 138 -29.66 2.91 -12.77
N VAL A 139 -29.79 2.86 -14.10
CA VAL A 139 -28.72 2.43 -15.00
C VAL A 139 -27.73 3.58 -15.20
N ARG A 140 -26.41 3.28 -15.19
CA ARG A 140 -25.34 4.23 -15.50
C ARG A 140 -25.59 4.96 -16.82
N LYS A 141 -25.55 6.29 -16.78
CA LYS A 141 -25.88 7.20 -17.90
C LYS A 141 -24.74 7.34 -18.90
N CYS A 142 -23.51 7.34 -18.40
CA CYS A 142 -22.31 7.67 -19.17
C CYS A 142 -21.64 6.40 -19.72
N PRO A 143 -21.14 6.41 -20.98
CA PRO A 143 -20.53 5.25 -21.62
C PRO A 143 -19.23 4.80 -20.93
#